data_AF-A0A8K0RA42-F1
#
_entry.id   AF-A0A8K0RA42-F1
#
_cell.length_a   1.000
_cell.length_b   1.000
_cell.length_c   1.000
_cell.angle_alpha   90.00
_cell.angle_beta   90.00
_cell.angle_gamma   90.00
#
_symmetry.space_group_name_H-M   'P 1'
#
loop_
_entity.id
_entity.type
_entity.pdbx_description
1 polymer ?
#
loop_
_entity_poly.entity_id
_entity_poly.type
_entity_poly.pdbx_seq_one_letter_code
_entity_poly.pdbx_strand_id
1 'polypeptide(L)'
;MTDDSANTIPTLGLKTTLRLRDRFCSRLSRLVTAAVDLNEHQNQASMIINLSRREYPDQPRLKLDDELHRFVKIMEHNMPLISRYLTHTDANRDKAKGEIKRAILLYSHSHMEHIVPGIMRIFRACQDAFANFMTLYFGIEDIPDGQSKLDRELADPLISLLQSVQSYDHSVDQLRVLIEKAWNLTIDIQYLQIRLSSLLWKRHFGKGLYPLVCMLSFPEYTYHAFVRAAEACPAFSVLEFNLSPPAPSSRRLQSAKIAKTSASSNSHCSSLAATSGQPVSTADRLVESNSDAEHDDILAAMYPYIGEQQLLAEHTSLCSRSDQDTVHLLAAVLVGSLLRVSSDAWFTFGFVATREQEEERHLGGLYAAILREAQEPQAIFRELKYAHQNDTLTSLFDSKAYGHFRQQFPRLEKFLKTPSVARSTVWRLIQYTKCEVYTEPSPVIKRDFGFQFCRNHQDVTLLKDAYTHILANTDPRDLHNACHFGRLADFARMSGVPDHAKKQHLFGNDYPSPFIGFDNRKGLERHYLPLFKSSKKV
;
A
#
# COMPACT_ATOMS: atom_id res chain seq x y z
N MET A 1 -3.54 14.32 -5.45
CA MET A 1 -2.94 15.04 -6.60
C MET A 1 -3.60 16.39 -6.64
N THR A 2 -2.84 17.48 -6.55
CA THR A 2 -3.37 18.82 -6.75
C THR A 2 -3.74 18.97 -8.23
N ASP A 3 -4.96 19.42 -8.49
CA ASP A 3 -5.52 19.60 -9.83
C ASP A 3 -4.80 20.75 -10.54
N ASP A 4 -3.96 20.44 -11.53
CA ASP A 4 -3.10 21.37 -12.28
C ASP A 4 -3.73 21.84 -13.61
N SER A 5 -5.02 21.54 -13.82
CA SER A 5 -5.69 21.62 -15.13
C SER A 5 -6.33 22.97 -15.46
N ALA A 6 -6.69 23.75 -14.44
CA ALA A 6 -7.19 25.10 -14.66
C ALA A 6 -6.01 26.06 -14.97
N ASN A 7 -6.23 27.00 -15.89
CA ASN A 7 -5.34 28.14 -16.13
C ASN A 7 -5.14 29.04 -14.88
N THR A 8 -5.84 28.74 -13.79
CA THR A 8 -5.65 29.32 -12.47
C THR A 8 -4.71 28.44 -11.64
N ILE A 9 -3.60 29.02 -11.19
CA ILE A 9 -2.71 28.38 -10.21
C ILE A 9 -3.55 28.01 -8.98
N PRO A 10 -3.71 26.72 -8.61
CA PRO A 10 -4.50 26.37 -7.44
C PRO A 10 -3.76 26.84 -6.19
N THR A 11 -4.37 27.76 -5.45
CA THR A 11 -3.83 28.34 -4.20
C THR A 11 -4.33 27.61 -2.95
N LEU A 12 -5.14 26.56 -3.06
CA LEU A 12 -5.63 25.83 -1.88
C LEU A 12 -4.65 24.74 -1.42
N GLY A 13 -3.99 24.99 -0.29
CA GLY A 13 -3.37 23.97 0.55
C GLY A 13 -1.84 23.92 0.54
N LEU A 14 -1.17 24.56 -0.41
CA LEU A 14 0.29 24.75 -0.40
C LEU A 14 0.61 26.11 0.22
N LYS A 15 1.34 26.14 1.34
CA LYS A 15 1.82 27.38 2.00
C LYS A 15 2.71 28.24 1.09
N THR A 16 3.19 27.68 -0.03
CA THR A 16 3.98 28.36 -1.06
C THR A 16 3.63 27.79 -2.44
N THR A 17 3.39 28.64 -3.43
CA THR A 17 3.28 28.21 -4.83
C THR A 17 4.56 27.50 -5.25
N LEU A 18 4.50 26.18 -5.45
CA LEU A 18 5.62 25.44 -6.05
C LEU A 18 5.95 26.09 -7.40
N ARG A 19 7.21 26.46 -7.59
CA ARG A 19 7.67 27.07 -8.84
C ARG A 19 7.45 26.06 -9.96
N LEU A 20 7.14 26.52 -11.18
CA LEU A 20 6.93 25.64 -12.35
C LEU A 20 8.10 24.65 -12.55
N ARG A 21 9.31 25.08 -12.16
CA ARG A 21 10.54 24.27 -12.14
C ARG A 21 10.45 23.08 -11.19
N ASP A 22 10.02 23.28 -9.96
CA ASP A 22 9.88 22.21 -8.97
C ASP A 22 8.86 21.15 -9.45
N ARG A 23 7.79 21.61 -10.12
CA ARG A 23 6.80 20.72 -10.74
C ARG A 23 7.42 19.93 -11.89
N PHE A 24 8.17 20.60 -12.78
CA PHE A 24 8.90 19.94 -13.85
C PHE A 24 9.82 18.83 -13.29
N CYS A 25 10.68 19.16 -12.32
CA CYS A 25 11.59 18.20 -11.70
C CYS A 25 10.85 17.05 -11.00
N SER A 26 9.79 17.34 -10.25
CA SER A 26 8.99 16.32 -9.56
C SER A 26 8.32 15.36 -10.54
N ARG A 27 7.73 15.88 -11.62
CA ARG A 27 7.06 15.07 -12.66
C ARG A 27 8.08 14.25 -13.44
N LEU A 28 9.21 14.86 -13.83
CA LEU A 28 10.32 14.15 -14.48
C LEU A 28 10.87 13.05 -13.59
N SER A 29 11.14 13.35 -12.31
CA SER A 29 11.64 12.38 -11.32
C SER A 29 10.73 11.18 -11.18
N ARG A 30 9.41 11.42 -11.11
CA ARG A 30 8.41 10.35 -11.02
C ARG A 30 8.25 9.59 -12.34
N LEU A 31 8.33 10.26 -13.49
CA LEU A 31 8.24 9.64 -14.80
C LEU A 31 9.41 8.66 -15.02
N VAL A 32 10.64 9.13 -14.82
CA VAL A 32 11.86 8.33 -15.08
C VAL A 32 12.35 7.53 -13.86
N THR A 33 11.63 7.60 -12.74
CA THR A 33 11.99 6.95 -11.47
C THR A 33 13.44 7.26 -11.03
N ALA A 34 13.89 8.50 -11.26
CA ALA A 34 15.25 8.96 -10.96
C ALA A 34 15.22 10.19 -10.05
N ALA A 35 16.28 10.43 -9.29
CA ALA A 35 16.50 11.73 -8.69
C ALA A 35 16.89 12.74 -9.78
N VAL A 36 16.37 13.97 -9.65
CA VAL A 36 16.50 15.02 -10.65
C VAL A 36 17.03 16.26 -9.94
N ASP A 37 18.26 16.64 -10.29
CA ASP A 37 18.89 17.87 -9.80
C ASP A 37 19.05 18.85 -10.96
N LEU A 38 18.51 20.05 -10.79
CA LEU A 38 18.49 21.08 -11.81
C LEU A 38 19.52 22.16 -11.46
N ASN A 39 20.49 22.36 -12.34
CA ASN A 39 21.52 23.38 -12.22
C ASN A 39 21.35 24.42 -13.34
N GLU A 40 21.20 25.69 -12.98
CA GLU A 40 21.15 26.80 -13.94
C GLU A 40 22.49 27.50 -13.99
N HIS A 41 22.98 27.80 -15.20
CA HIS A 41 24.14 28.67 -15.34
C HIS A 41 23.79 30.11 -14.97
N GLN A 42 24.80 30.85 -14.50
CA GLN A 42 24.68 32.24 -14.04
C GLN A 42 24.03 33.19 -15.05
N ASN A 43 24.12 32.87 -16.36
CA ASN A 43 23.52 33.68 -17.42
C ASN A 43 22.03 33.39 -17.68
N GLN A 44 21.39 32.47 -16.92
CA GLN A 44 19.97 32.07 -17.02
C GLN A 44 19.50 31.58 -18.40
N ALA A 45 20.42 31.39 -19.35
CA ALA A 45 20.13 30.96 -20.72
C ALA A 45 20.37 29.46 -20.95
N SER A 46 20.92 28.73 -19.97
CA SER A 46 21.12 27.30 -20.05
C SER A 46 20.76 26.58 -18.75
N MET A 47 20.24 25.37 -18.92
CA MET A 47 19.79 24.49 -17.87
C MET A 47 20.43 23.11 -18.04
N ILE A 48 21.07 22.64 -16.98
CA ILE A 48 21.63 21.29 -16.90
C ILE A 48 20.77 20.49 -15.93
N ILE A 49 20.20 19.39 -16.41
CA ILE A 49 19.43 18.45 -15.60
C ILE A 49 20.28 17.21 -15.36
N ASN A 50 20.68 17.01 -14.10
CA ASN A 50 21.36 15.78 -13.71
C ASN A 50 20.31 14.76 -13.27
N LEU A 51 20.27 13.64 -13.98
CA LEU A 51 19.47 12.48 -13.59
C LEU A 51 20.40 11.49 -12.91
N SER A 52 20.19 11.31 -11.62
CA SER A 52 20.87 10.28 -10.84
C SER A 52 19.87 9.17 -10.54
N ARG A 53 20.23 7.92 -10.84
CA ARG A 53 19.37 6.80 -10.46
C ARG A 53 19.24 6.77 -8.94
N ARG A 54 18.01 6.59 -8.47
CA ARG A 54 17.81 6.13 -7.10
C ARG A 54 18.43 4.73 -7.02
N GLU A 55 19.32 4.50 -6.06
CA GLU A 55 19.85 3.17 -5.77
C GLU A 55 18.65 2.25 -5.50
N TYR A 56 18.27 1.44 -6.48
CA TYR A 56 17.40 0.29 -6.30
C TYR A 56 18.31 -0.95 -6.32
N PRO A 57 18.24 -1.83 -5.29
CA PRO A 57 19.26 -2.85 -5.09
C PRO A 57 19.47 -3.79 -6.28
N ASP A 58 18.44 -4.18 -7.02
CA ASP A 58 18.60 -5.34 -7.91
C ASP A 58 17.74 -5.30 -9.18
N GLN A 59 18.24 -4.68 -10.26
CA GLN A 59 17.92 -5.13 -11.63
C GLN A 59 18.85 -4.50 -12.68
N PRO A 60 19.59 -5.30 -13.48
CA PRO A 60 20.25 -4.80 -14.67
C PRO A 60 19.20 -4.53 -15.75
N ARG A 61 18.95 -3.25 -16.06
CA ARG A 61 17.96 -2.83 -17.07
C ARG A 61 18.61 -2.19 -18.30
N LEU A 62 19.50 -2.92 -18.97
CA LEU A 62 20.13 -2.46 -20.23
C LEU A 62 19.11 -1.90 -21.26
N LYS A 63 17.90 -2.46 -21.35
CA LYS A 63 16.84 -1.95 -22.23
C LYS A 63 16.22 -0.62 -21.78
N LEU A 64 16.09 -0.40 -20.47
CA LEU A 64 15.53 0.84 -19.91
C LEU A 64 16.50 2.00 -20.11
N ASP A 65 17.79 1.70 -20.19
CA ASP A 65 18.84 2.68 -20.45
C ASP A 65 18.69 3.23 -21.87
N ASP A 66 18.53 2.38 -22.89
CA ASP A 66 18.34 2.83 -24.28
C ASP A 66 17.06 3.66 -24.45
N GLU A 67 15.96 3.24 -23.81
CA GLU A 67 14.69 3.99 -23.82
C GLU A 67 14.82 5.35 -23.12
N LEU A 68 15.52 5.41 -21.98
CA LEU A 68 15.77 6.64 -21.25
C LEU A 68 16.68 7.59 -22.04
N HIS A 69 17.76 7.09 -22.65
CA HIS A 69 18.63 7.89 -23.51
C HIS A 69 17.87 8.44 -24.71
N ARG A 70 17.00 7.63 -25.34
CA ARG A 70 16.16 8.08 -26.45
C ARG A 70 15.18 9.15 -26.00
N PHE A 71 14.50 8.94 -24.86
CA PHE A 71 13.58 9.91 -24.27
C PHE A 71 14.28 11.24 -23.97
N VAL A 72 15.44 11.20 -23.32
CA VAL A 72 16.25 12.37 -22.98
C VAL A 72 16.69 13.13 -24.22
N LYS A 73 17.20 12.45 -25.26
CA LYS A 73 17.59 13.09 -26.52
C LYS A 73 16.43 13.82 -27.21
N ILE A 74 15.23 13.24 -27.17
CA ILE A 74 14.03 13.90 -27.72
C ILE A 74 13.71 15.16 -26.90
N MET A 75 13.83 15.10 -25.56
CA MET A 75 13.63 16.25 -24.68
C MET A 75 14.66 17.36 -24.93
N GLU A 76 15.96 17.02 -25.00
CA GLU A 76 17.06 17.95 -25.30
C GLU A 76 16.86 18.69 -26.61
N HIS A 77 16.36 18.00 -27.64
CA HIS A 77 16.12 18.60 -28.94
C HIS A 77 14.88 19.50 -28.96
N ASN A 78 13.76 19.04 -28.38
CA ASN A 78 12.45 19.68 -28.59
C ASN A 78 12.10 20.74 -27.54
N MET A 79 12.57 20.62 -26.30
CA MET A 79 12.27 21.63 -25.26
C MET A 79 12.83 23.03 -25.60
N PRO A 80 14.07 23.16 -26.14
CA PRO A 80 14.57 24.46 -26.60
C PRO A 80 13.72 25.08 -27.70
N LEU A 81 13.17 24.29 -28.62
CA LEU A 81 12.29 24.78 -29.68
C LEU A 81 11.01 25.36 -29.08
N ILE A 82 10.41 24.69 -28.10
CA ILE A 82 9.22 25.20 -27.41
C ILE A 82 9.51 26.51 -26.68
N SER A 83 10.68 26.62 -26.04
CA SER A 83 11.07 27.82 -25.28
C SER A 83 11.36 29.04 -26.18
N ARG A 84 11.96 28.85 -27.35
CA ARG A 84 12.36 29.95 -28.25
C ARG A 84 11.19 30.59 -29.02
N TYR A 85 10.14 29.83 -29.34
CA TYR A 85 9.05 30.28 -30.22
C TYR A 85 7.79 30.72 -29.45
N LEU A 86 7.94 31.65 -28.50
CA LEU A 86 6.84 32.12 -27.66
C LEU A 86 5.79 32.95 -28.40
N THR A 87 6.19 33.73 -29.40
CA THR A 87 5.40 34.85 -29.93
C THR A 87 4.62 34.55 -31.22
N HIS A 88 4.89 33.43 -31.90
CA HIS A 88 4.17 33.06 -33.14
C HIS A 88 3.80 31.57 -33.17
N THR A 89 2.67 31.26 -33.79
CA THR A 89 2.27 29.89 -34.18
C THR A 89 3.24 29.37 -35.23
N ASP A 90 4.34 28.80 -34.75
CA ASP A 90 5.35 28.13 -35.56
C ASP A 90 5.00 26.65 -35.65
N ALA A 91 4.84 26.12 -36.87
CA ALA A 91 4.63 24.70 -37.12
C ALA A 91 5.71 23.82 -36.46
N ASN A 92 6.94 24.35 -36.30
CA ASN A 92 8.03 23.66 -35.60
C ASN A 92 7.76 23.52 -34.10
N ARG A 93 7.11 24.50 -33.46
CA ARG A 93 6.74 24.44 -32.04
C ARG A 93 5.68 23.38 -31.79
N ASP A 94 4.65 23.32 -32.63
CA ASP A 94 3.60 22.32 -32.49
C ASP A 94 4.12 20.91 -32.78
N LYS A 95 5.01 20.77 -33.77
CA LYS A 95 5.74 19.53 -34.01
C LYS A 95 6.56 19.12 -32.78
N ALA A 96 7.32 20.05 -32.19
CA ALA A 96 8.13 19.78 -31.00
C ALA A 96 7.27 19.35 -29.79
N LYS A 97 6.12 20.00 -29.57
CA LYS A 97 5.13 19.59 -28.58
C LYS A 97 4.63 18.17 -28.83
N GLY A 98 4.28 17.84 -30.07
CA GLY A 98 3.86 16.51 -30.49
C GLY A 98 4.92 15.43 -30.22
N GLU A 99 6.19 15.72 -30.53
CA GLU A 99 7.30 14.79 -30.29
C GLU A 99 7.54 14.55 -28.79
N ILE A 100 7.44 15.58 -27.94
CA ILE A 100 7.54 15.42 -26.49
C ILE A 100 6.38 14.57 -25.96
N LYS A 101 5.15 14.86 -26.38
CA LYS A 101 3.97 14.09 -26.00
C LYS A 101 4.13 12.61 -26.37
N ARG A 102 4.60 12.34 -27.60
CA ARG A 102 4.89 10.99 -28.10
C ARG A 102 5.99 10.31 -27.27
N ALA A 103 7.07 11.01 -26.94
CA ALA A 103 8.16 10.46 -26.15
C ALA A 103 7.71 10.08 -24.73
N ILE A 104 6.94 10.95 -24.07
CA ILE A 104 6.37 10.67 -22.74
C ILE A 104 5.45 9.44 -22.81
N LEU A 105 4.58 9.35 -23.83
CA LEU A 105 3.68 8.22 -24.02
C LEU A 105 4.44 6.90 -24.20
N LEU A 106 5.42 6.87 -25.12
CA LEU A 106 6.21 5.68 -25.40
C LEU A 106 7.01 5.22 -24.17
N TYR A 107 7.60 6.17 -23.43
CA TYR A 107 8.35 5.85 -22.21
C TYR A 107 7.43 5.35 -21.08
N SER A 108 6.22 5.90 -20.98
CA SER A 108 5.25 5.51 -19.96
C SER A 108 4.55 4.19 -20.27
N HIS A 109 4.51 3.76 -21.54
CA HIS A 109 3.73 2.59 -21.98
C HIS A 109 4.03 1.34 -21.14
N SER A 110 5.31 0.95 -21.06
CA SER A 110 5.77 -0.22 -20.30
C SER A 110 5.45 -0.14 -18.80
N HIS A 111 5.30 1.07 -18.27
CA HIS A 111 5.01 1.31 -16.86
C HIS A 111 3.51 1.39 -16.57
N MET A 112 2.64 1.56 -17.57
CA MET A 112 1.20 1.78 -17.35
C MET A 112 0.32 0.59 -17.67
N GLU A 113 0.83 -0.44 -18.36
CA GLU A 113 0.06 -1.63 -18.72
C GLU A 113 -0.64 -2.28 -17.52
N HIS A 114 0.00 -2.30 -16.35
CA HIS A 114 -0.57 -2.89 -15.12
C HIS A 114 -1.75 -2.09 -14.52
N ILE A 115 -1.91 -0.82 -14.90
CA ILE A 115 -2.98 0.05 -14.37
C ILE A 115 -4.34 -0.35 -14.97
N VAL A 116 -4.36 -0.73 -16.25
CA VAL A 116 -5.61 -1.04 -16.97
C VAL A 116 -6.34 -2.25 -16.36
N PRO A 117 -5.68 -3.40 -16.07
CA PRO A 117 -6.30 -4.49 -15.32
C PRO A 117 -6.77 -4.08 -13.93
N GLY A 118 -6.05 -3.17 -13.26
CA GLY A 118 -6.46 -2.61 -11.97
C GLY A 118 -7.80 -1.88 -12.06
N ILE A 119 -7.98 -1.03 -13.08
CA ILE A 119 -9.25 -0.32 -13.31
C ILE A 119 -10.36 -1.33 -13.60
N MET A 120 -10.10 -2.30 -14.48
CA MET A 120 -11.06 -3.35 -14.81
C MET A 120 -11.51 -4.13 -13.56
N ARG A 121 -10.58 -4.47 -12.67
CA ARG A 121 -10.87 -5.19 -11.42
C ARG A 121 -11.82 -4.39 -10.52
N ILE A 122 -11.63 -3.08 -10.40
CA ILE A 122 -12.52 -2.21 -9.60
C ILE A 122 -13.93 -2.18 -10.17
N PHE A 123 -14.07 -2.05 -11.50
CA PHE A 123 -15.38 -2.08 -12.15
C PHE A 123 -16.08 -3.44 -11.98
N ARG A 124 -15.35 -4.56 -12.13
CA ARG A 124 -15.91 -5.91 -11.89
C ARG A 124 -16.35 -6.10 -10.44
N ALA A 125 -15.52 -5.70 -9.47
CA ALA A 125 -15.86 -5.79 -8.05
C ALA A 125 -17.09 -4.96 -7.65
N CYS A 126 -17.45 -3.96 -8.46
CA CYS A 126 -18.61 -3.09 -8.26
C CYS A 126 -19.69 -3.27 -9.33
N GLN A 127 -19.68 -4.36 -10.10
CA GLN A 127 -20.53 -4.53 -11.29
C GLN A 127 -22.02 -4.38 -10.97
N ASP A 128 -22.54 -5.00 -9.91
CA ASP A 128 -23.96 -4.91 -9.55
C ASP A 128 -24.38 -3.48 -9.18
N ALA A 129 -23.53 -2.80 -8.40
CA ALA A 129 -23.79 -1.44 -7.98
C ALA A 129 -23.71 -0.48 -9.18
N PHE A 130 -22.73 -0.70 -10.06
CA PHE A 130 -22.57 0.06 -11.29
C PHE A 130 -23.74 -0.18 -12.25
N ALA A 131 -24.23 -1.42 -12.39
CA ALA A 131 -25.41 -1.75 -13.18
C ALA A 131 -26.67 -1.04 -12.65
N ASN A 132 -26.89 -1.04 -11.33
CA ASN A 132 -28.00 -0.29 -10.72
C ASN A 132 -27.88 1.21 -11.00
N PHE A 133 -26.67 1.77 -10.91
CA PHE A 133 -26.42 3.15 -11.28
C PHE A 133 -26.72 3.44 -12.75
N MET A 134 -26.38 2.52 -13.66
CA MET A 134 -26.70 2.63 -15.07
C MET A 134 -28.21 2.56 -15.34
N THR A 135 -28.93 1.69 -14.64
CA THR A 135 -30.41 1.57 -14.72
C THR A 135 -31.08 2.88 -14.29
N LEU A 136 -30.62 3.47 -13.18
CA LEU A 136 -31.06 4.78 -12.72
C LEU A 136 -30.70 5.88 -13.72
N TYR A 137 -29.48 5.86 -14.26
CA TYR A 137 -28.98 6.83 -15.22
C TYR A 137 -29.81 6.87 -16.52
N PHE A 138 -30.17 5.72 -17.07
CA PHE A 138 -30.98 5.60 -18.27
C PHE A 138 -32.50 5.77 -18.03
N GLY A 139 -32.92 6.11 -16.80
CA GLY A 139 -34.29 6.55 -16.51
C GLY A 139 -35.34 5.45 -16.54
N ILE A 140 -34.99 4.23 -16.11
CA ILE A 140 -36.00 3.17 -15.91
C ILE A 140 -36.83 3.43 -14.64
N GLU A 141 -36.36 4.29 -13.72
CA GLU A 141 -37.10 4.74 -12.54
C GLU A 141 -37.21 6.28 -12.55
N ASP A 142 -38.40 6.82 -12.31
CA ASP A 142 -38.67 8.27 -12.19
C ASP A 142 -37.87 8.84 -11.01
N ILE A 143 -36.70 9.44 -11.29
CA ILE A 143 -35.90 10.12 -10.26
C ILE A 143 -36.64 11.41 -9.87
N PRO A 144 -36.93 11.64 -8.57
CA PRO A 144 -37.62 12.85 -8.12
C PRO A 144 -36.87 14.12 -8.56
N ASP A 145 -37.61 15.05 -9.17
CA ASP A 145 -37.13 16.33 -9.70
C ASP A 145 -36.24 17.08 -8.69
N GLY A 146 -34.91 16.89 -8.79
CA GLY A 146 -33.94 17.53 -7.90
C GLY A 146 -32.56 16.85 -7.85
N GLN A 147 -32.53 15.53 -8.03
CA GLN A 147 -31.31 14.77 -8.37
C GLN A 147 -31.38 14.50 -9.90
N SER A 148 -30.42 14.79 -10.78
CA SER A 148 -29.04 15.23 -10.60
C SER A 148 -28.46 15.47 -12.00
N LYS A 149 -28.40 16.73 -12.48
CA LYS A 149 -27.57 17.05 -13.67
C LYS A 149 -26.10 16.67 -13.43
N LEU A 150 -25.67 16.75 -12.17
CA LEU A 150 -24.33 16.41 -11.74
C LEU A 150 -24.02 14.93 -12.04
N ASP A 151 -24.84 13.97 -11.64
CA ASP A 151 -24.51 12.54 -11.83
C ASP A 151 -24.40 12.15 -13.31
N ARG A 152 -25.08 12.88 -14.21
CA ARG A 152 -24.91 12.69 -15.66
C ARG A 152 -23.54 13.08 -16.16
N GLU A 153 -22.99 14.21 -15.68
CA GLU A 153 -21.64 14.66 -16.06
C GLU A 153 -20.56 13.63 -15.70
N LEU A 154 -20.76 12.84 -14.64
CA LEU A 154 -19.81 11.80 -14.23
C LEU A 154 -20.09 10.45 -14.91
N ALA A 155 -21.36 10.15 -15.21
CA ALA A 155 -21.75 8.89 -15.83
C ALA A 155 -21.10 8.71 -17.21
N ASP A 156 -21.27 9.67 -18.13
CA ASP A 156 -20.79 9.53 -19.51
C ASP A 156 -19.27 9.29 -19.58
N PRO A 157 -18.42 10.07 -18.89
CA PRO A 157 -16.98 9.82 -18.85
C PRO A 157 -16.61 8.47 -18.23
N LEU A 158 -17.32 8.01 -17.19
CA LEU A 158 -17.06 6.70 -16.57
C LEU A 158 -17.45 5.54 -17.48
N ILE A 159 -18.58 5.64 -18.17
CA ILE A 159 -19.01 4.66 -19.17
C ILE A 159 -17.99 4.60 -20.29
N SER A 160 -17.56 5.77 -20.78
CA SER A 160 -16.58 5.87 -21.85
C SER A 160 -15.22 5.29 -21.44
N LEU A 161 -14.78 5.55 -20.20
CA LEU A 161 -13.57 4.95 -19.64
C LEU A 161 -13.70 3.41 -19.55
N LEU A 162 -14.82 2.90 -19.03
CA LEU A 162 -15.07 1.46 -18.92
C LEU A 162 -15.04 0.77 -20.29
N GLN A 163 -15.73 1.32 -21.29
CA GLN A 163 -15.75 0.79 -22.65
C GLN A 163 -14.35 0.73 -23.25
N SER A 164 -13.55 1.79 -23.09
CA SER A 164 -12.17 1.79 -23.59
C SER A 164 -11.26 0.83 -22.84
N VAL A 165 -11.48 0.62 -21.53
CA VAL A 165 -10.73 -0.37 -20.74
C VAL A 165 -11.10 -1.79 -21.17
N GLN A 166 -12.35 -2.03 -21.57
CA GLN A 166 -12.83 -3.32 -22.11
C GLN A 166 -12.30 -3.61 -23.52
N SER A 167 -12.13 -2.58 -24.35
CA SER A 167 -11.60 -2.71 -25.71
C SER A 167 -10.07 -2.60 -25.78
N TYR A 168 -9.37 -2.53 -24.65
CA TYR A 168 -7.93 -2.35 -24.63
C TYR A 168 -7.21 -3.61 -25.12
N ASP A 169 -6.41 -3.45 -26.18
CA ASP A 169 -5.72 -4.52 -26.90
C ASP A 169 -4.19 -4.50 -26.68
N HIS A 170 -3.72 -3.79 -25.66
CA HIS A 170 -2.30 -3.54 -25.40
C HIS A 170 -1.58 -2.68 -26.46
N SER A 171 -2.29 -2.05 -27.39
CA SER A 171 -1.69 -1.10 -28.32
C SER A 171 -1.41 0.26 -27.69
N VAL A 172 -0.37 0.93 -28.17
CA VAL A 172 0.00 2.29 -27.76
C VAL A 172 -1.12 3.29 -28.10
N ASP A 173 -1.82 3.08 -29.22
CA ASP A 173 -2.91 3.97 -29.67
C ASP A 173 -4.13 3.88 -28.75
N GLN A 174 -4.53 2.68 -28.32
CA GLN A 174 -5.61 2.52 -27.34
C GLN A 174 -5.20 3.03 -25.96
N LEU A 175 -3.94 2.82 -25.57
CA LEU A 175 -3.43 3.39 -24.31
C LEU A 175 -3.49 4.91 -24.33
N ARG A 176 -3.16 5.55 -25.46
CA ARG A 176 -3.30 7.01 -25.63
C ARG A 176 -4.74 7.46 -25.40
N VAL A 177 -5.72 6.78 -26.01
CA VAL A 177 -7.15 7.09 -25.83
C VAL A 177 -7.56 6.96 -24.36
N LEU A 178 -7.08 5.92 -23.68
CA LEU A 178 -7.33 5.70 -22.25
C LEU A 178 -6.75 6.81 -21.37
N ILE A 179 -5.50 7.21 -21.63
CA ILE A 179 -4.84 8.31 -20.93
C ILE A 179 -5.64 9.61 -21.11
N GLU A 180 -6.08 9.91 -22.33
CA GLU A 180 -6.87 11.10 -22.64
C GLU A 180 -8.23 11.10 -21.91
N LYS A 181 -8.92 9.96 -21.89
CA LYS A 181 -10.18 9.81 -21.13
C LYS A 181 -9.97 9.99 -19.63
N ALA A 182 -8.93 9.38 -19.07
CA ALA A 182 -8.60 9.50 -17.65
C ALA A 182 -8.21 10.95 -17.30
N TRP A 183 -7.47 11.61 -18.19
CA TRP A 183 -7.10 13.02 -18.08
C TRP A 183 -8.34 13.91 -18.07
N ASN A 184 -9.21 13.82 -19.08
CA ASN A 184 -10.45 14.60 -19.15
C ASN A 184 -11.33 14.37 -17.93
N LEU A 185 -11.44 13.11 -17.46
CA LEU A 185 -12.15 12.79 -16.22
C LEU A 185 -11.60 13.57 -15.01
N THR A 186 -10.28 13.74 -14.92
CA THR A 186 -9.64 14.50 -13.81
C THR A 186 -9.79 16.01 -13.90
N ILE A 187 -10.06 16.56 -15.09
CA ILE A 187 -10.17 18.01 -15.32
C ILE A 187 -11.62 18.47 -15.33
N ASP A 188 -12.43 17.79 -16.13
CA ASP A 188 -13.79 18.22 -16.43
C ASP A 188 -14.70 17.97 -15.23
N ILE A 189 -14.35 17.00 -14.38
CA ILE A 189 -15.13 16.62 -13.21
C ILE A 189 -14.54 17.23 -11.94
N GLN A 190 -15.13 18.35 -11.51
CA GLN A 190 -14.79 18.97 -10.23
C GLN A 190 -15.03 18.00 -9.07
N TYR A 191 -14.10 17.98 -8.12
CA TYR A 191 -14.17 17.12 -6.93
C TYR A 191 -14.32 15.63 -7.25
N LEU A 192 -13.74 15.15 -8.37
CA LEU A 192 -13.85 13.77 -8.85
C LEU A 192 -13.72 12.74 -7.72
N GLN A 193 -12.73 12.86 -6.82
CA GLN A 193 -12.54 11.91 -5.72
C GLN A 193 -13.75 11.81 -4.79
N ILE A 194 -14.33 12.95 -4.41
CA ILE A 194 -15.52 13.00 -3.53
C ILE A 194 -16.71 12.42 -4.28
N ARG A 195 -16.90 12.83 -5.54
CA ARG A 195 -18.01 12.38 -6.39
C ARG A 195 -17.97 10.88 -6.65
N LEU A 196 -16.79 10.31 -6.91
CA LEU A 196 -16.60 8.86 -7.04
C LEU A 196 -16.83 8.12 -5.71
N SER A 197 -16.56 8.76 -4.57
CA SER A 197 -16.77 8.17 -3.24
C SER A 197 -18.24 8.19 -2.80
N SER A 198 -19.01 9.17 -3.26
CA SER A 198 -20.47 9.21 -3.10
C SER A 198 -21.19 8.33 -4.11
N LEU A 199 -20.59 8.09 -5.28
CA LEU A 199 -21.14 7.20 -6.29
C LEU A 199 -21.30 5.78 -5.74
N LEU A 200 -22.42 5.14 -6.07
CA LEU A 200 -22.74 3.74 -5.73
C LEU A 200 -22.87 3.44 -4.23
N TRP A 201 -22.80 4.44 -3.34
CA TRP A 201 -22.74 4.26 -1.88
C TRP A 201 -21.60 3.35 -1.40
N LYS A 202 -20.64 3.03 -2.27
CA LYS A 202 -19.50 2.14 -1.97
C LYS A 202 -18.22 2.95 -1.90
N ARG A 203 -17.79 3.29 -0.68
CA ARG A 203 -16.51 3.99 -0.43
C ARG A 203 -15.31 3.30 -1.08
N HIS A 204 -15.36 1.97 -1.27
CA HIS A 204 -14.30 1.22 -1.93
C HIS A 204 -14.16 1.52 -3.43
N PHE A 205 -15.25 1.85 -4.14
CA PHE A 205 -15.21 2.18 -5.57
C PHE A 205 -14.38 3.44 -5.81
N GLY A 206 -14.74 4.55 -5.14
CA GLY A 206 -13.99 5.80 -5.25
C GLY A 206 -12.55 5.71 -4.73
N LYS A 207 -12.33 5.04 -3.58
CA LYS A 207 -10.98 4.83 -3.02
C LYS A 207 -10.08 3.99 -3.94
N GLY A 208 -10.64 3.04 -4.68
CA GLY A 208 -9.90 2.17 -5.60
C GLY A 208 -9.68 2.80 -6.98
N LEU A 209 -10.73 3.38 -7.57
CA LEU A 209 -10.70 3.89 -8.95
C LEU A 209 -9.91 5.20 -9.08
N TYR A 210 -10.09 6.14 -8.15
CA TYR A 210 -9.50 7.47 -8.27
C TYR A 210 -7.96 7.46 -8.37
N PRO A 211 -7.20 6.71 -7.55
CA PRO A 211 -5.76 6.62 -7.69
C PRO A 211 -5.32 6.04 -9.04
N LEU A 212 -6.04 5.04 -9.57
CA LEU A 212 -5.73 4.41 -10.85
C LEU A 212 -5.96 5.38 -12.02
N VAL A 213 -7.07 6.12 -12.00
CA VAL A 213 -7.34 7.21 -12.96
C VAL A 213 -6.25 8.28 -12.89
N CYS A 214 -5.82 8.67 -11.69
CA CYS A 214 -4.75 9.64 -11.48
C CYS A 214 -3.39 9.14 -12.00
N MET A 215 -3.11 7.83 -11.90
CA MET A 215 -1.89 7.23 -12.44
C MET A 215 -1.95 7.14 -13.97
N LEU A 216 -3.11 6.77 -14.52
CA LEU A 216 -3.32 6.68 -15.97
C LEU A 216 -3.27 8.05 -16.66
N SER A 217 -3.73 9.12 -16.00
CA SER A 217 -3.65 10.51 -16.50
C SER A 217 -2.28 11.16 -16.32
N PHE A 218 -1.35 10.54 -15.56
CA PHE A 218 -0.05 11.12 -15.24
C PHE A 218 0.82 11.55 -16.44
N PRO A 219 0.82 10.83 -17.59
CA PRO A 219 1.54 11.27 -18.79
C PRO A 219 1.09 12.65 -19.30
N GLU A 220 -0.22 12.92 -19.31
CA GLU A 220 -0.76 14.22 -19.76
C GLU A 220 -0.40 15.34 -18.78
N TYR A 221 -0.51 15.08 -17.46
CA TYR A 221 -0.02 16.02 -16.45
C TYR A 221 1.47 16.36 -16.68
N THR A 222 2.28 15.36 -17.01
CA THR A 222 3.72 15.53 -17.23
C THR A 222 3.99 16.32 -18.50
N TYR A 223 3.32 16.00 -19.60
CA TYR A 223 3.39 16.74 -20.86
C TYR A 223 3.03 18.22 -20.67
N HIS A 224 1.88 18.51 -20.06
CA HIS A 224 1.44 19.89 -19.83
C HIS A 224 2.36 20.67 -18.87
N ALA A 225 2.95 20.00 -17.87
CA ALA A 225 3.93 20.61 -16.99
C ALA A 225 5.22 20.94 -17.74
N PHE A 226 5.69 20.06 -18.62
CA PHE A 226 6.91 20.25 -19.40
C PHE A 226 6.76 21.39 -20.39
N VAL A 227 5.67 21.42 -21.15
CA VAL A 227 5.38 22.49 -22.10
C VAL A 227 5.29 23.84 -21.38
N ARG A 228 4.52 23.94 -20.28
CA ARG A 228 4.41 25.19 -19.50
C ARG A 228 5.77 25.63 -18.93
N ALA A 229 6.58 24.70 -18.44
CA ALA A 229 7.90 25.04 -17.91
C ALA A 229 8.84 25.58 -19.01
N ALA A 230 8.86 24.95 -20.19
CA ALA A 230 9.65 25.39 -21.34
C ALA A 230 9.21 26.79 -21.83
N GLU A 231 7.90 27.03 -21.88
CA GLU A 231 7.34 28.31 -22.32
C GLU A 231 7.59 29.42 -21.30
N ALA A 232 7.44 29.14 -20.01
CA ALA A 232 7.58 30.15 -18.97
C ALA A 232 9.04 30.47 -18.59
N CYS A 233 10.00 29.62 -18.93
CA CYS A 233 11.37 29.75 -18.44
C CYS A 233 12.40 29.75 -19.60
N PRO A 234 13.07 30.90 -19.86
CA PRO A 234 14.08 31.03 -20.92
C PRO A 234 15.29 30.10 -20.76
N ALA A 235 15.55 29.59 -19.56
CA ALA A 235 16.65 28.67 -19.30
C ALA A 235 16.51 27.33 -20.07
N PHE A 236 15.31 26.98 -20.53
CA PHE A 236 15.10 25.82 -21.40
C PHE A 236 15.60 26.04 -22.84
N SER A 237 16.00 27.25 -23.23
CA SER A 237 16.52 27.54 -24.56
C SER A 237 17.85 26.85 -24.88
N VAL A 238 18.57 26.38 -23.87
CA VAL A 238 19.70 25.45 -23.97
C VAL A 238 19.54 24.42 -22.86
N LEU A 239 19.17 23.19 -23.22
CA LEU A 239 18.89 22.12 -22.29
C LEU A 239 19.88 20.97 -22.49
N GLU A 240 20.53 20.56 -21.42
CA GLU A 240 21.47 19.42 -21.40
C GLU A 240 21.09 18.48 -20.26
N PHE A 241 21.13 17.18 -20.53
CA PHE A 241 20.90 16.15 -19.53
C PHE A 241 22.18 15.37 -19.25
N ASN A 242 22.55 15.31 -17.98
CA ASN A 242 23.63 14.48 -17.50
C ASN A 242 23.06 13.24 -16.84
N LEU A 243 23.20 12.10 -17.51
CA LEU A 243 22.88 10.80 -16.94
C LEU A 243 24.07 10.37 -16.06
N SER A 244 23.94 10.57 -14.75
CA SER A 244 24.98 10.15 -13.81
C SER A 244 24.81 8.66 -13.50
N PRO A 245 25.90 7.84 -13.57
CA PRO A 245 25.86 6.51 -13.00
C PRO A 245 25.53 6.60 -11.50
N PRO A 246 24.91 5.55 -10.91
CA PRO A 246 24.57 5.55 -9.49
C PRO A 246 25.83 5.88 -8.68
N ALA A 247 25.77 6.96 -7.89
CA ALA A 247 26.89 7.37 -7.08
C ALA A 247 27.25 6.23 -6.12
N PRO A 248 28.51 5.79 -6.03
CA PRO A 248 28.88 4.74 -5.10
C PRO A 248 28.60 5.23 -3.67
N SER A 249 27.65 4.57 -2.99
CA SER A 249 27.35 4.84 -1.60
C SER A 249 28.64 4.88 -0.76
N SER A 250 28.93 6.04 -0.18
CA SER A 250 30.08 6.22 0.71
C SER A 250 29.85 5.40 1.99
N ARG A 251 30.28 4.14 1.98
CA ARG A 251 30.37 3.29 3.17
C ARG A 251 31.40 3.89 4.11
N ARG A 252 30.91 4.55 5.15
CA ARG A 252 31.68 4.94 6.32
C ARG A 252 32.09 3.67 7.08
N LEU A 253 33.31 3.19 6.83
CA LEU A 253 33.95 2.11 7.58
C LEU A 253 34.03 2.48 9.07
N GLN A 254 33.36 1.72 9.92
CA GLN A 254 33.74 1.57 11.32
C GLN A 254 34.04 0.10 11.61
N SER A 255 35.21 -0.07 12.20
CA SER A 255 35.99 -1.28 12.41
C SER A 255 35.35 -2.29 13.38
N ALA A 256 35.53 -3.56 13.01
CA ALA A 256 35.22 -4.74 13.79
C ALA A 256 36.01 -4.85 15.11
N LYS A 257 35.38 -5.47 16.12
CA LYS A 257 36.09 -6.26 17.13
C LYS A 257 35.44 -7.65 17.22
N ILE A 258 36.32 -8.63 17.09
CA ILE A 258 36.13 -10.07 17.04
C ILE A 258 35.90 -10.63 18.45
N ALA A 259 35.02 -11.62 18.59
CA ALA A 259 35.19 -12.70 19.56
C ALA A 259 34.65 -14.03 18.99
N LYS A 260 35.50 -15.04 19.09
CA LYS A 260 35.36 -16.44 18.64
C LYS A 260 34.59 -17.29 19.67
N THR A 261 34.44 -18.58 19.32
CA THR A 261 34.09 -19.79 20.10
C THR A 261 32.61 -20.14 20.10
N SER A 262 32.16 -21.39 19.86
CA SER A 262 32.81 -22.67 19.58
C SER A 262 31.74 -23.67 19.12
N ALA A 263 32.19 -24.74 18.45
CA ALA A 263 31.41 -25.77 17.79
C ALA A 263 30.82 -26.87 18.72
N SER A 264 30.09 -27.80 18.07
CA SER A 264 29.82 -29.21 18.44
C SER A 264 28.49 -29.45 19.19
N SER A 265 27.66 -30.47 18.95
CA SER A 265 27.49 -31.52 17.91
C SER A 265 26.25 -32.37 18.29
N ASN A 266 25.78 -33.20 17.33
CA ASN A 266 25.07 -34.49 17.50
C ASN A 266 23.61 -34.50 18.01
N SER A 267 22.62 -34.83 17.16
CA SER A 267 22.20 -36.16 16.63
C SER A 267 21.30 -36.96 17.60
N HIS A 268 20.03 -37.19 17.23
CA HIS A 268 19.49 -38.55 17.05
C HIS A 268 18.06 -38.57 16.50
N CYS A 269 17.83 -39.62 15.71
CA CYS A 269 16.66 -40.03 14.95
C CYS A 269 15.70 -40.90 15.80
N SER A 270 14.55 -41.24 15.19
CA SER A 270 13.56 -42.31 15.46
C SER A 270 12.19 -41.75 15.86
N SER A 271 11.06 -41.86 15.15
CA SER A 271 10.39 -42.84 14.27
C SER A 271 9.11 -43.39 14.92
N LEU A 272 8.02 -43.36 14.15
CA LEU A 272 6.83 -44.26 14.14
C LEU A 272 5.77 -44.11 15.25
N ALA A 273 4.53 -43.80 14.86
CA ALA A 273 3.45 -44.81 14.75
C ALA A 273 2.14 -44.20 14.20
N ALA A 274 1.44 -44.99 13.41
CA ALA A 274 0.19 -44.71 12.70
C ALA A 274 -1.06 -45.02 13.52
N THR A 275 -2.22 -44.43 13.18
CA THR A 275 -3.52 -45.13 13.21
C THR A 275 -4.65 -44.35 12.48
N SER A 276 -5.32 -45.06 11.55
CA SER A 276 -6.77 -45.11 11.23
C SER A 276 -7.65 -43.87 11.49
N GLY A 277 -8.47 -43.30 10.59
CA GLY A 277 -9.12 -43.77 9.37
C GLY A 277 -10.63 -44.03 9.60
N GLN A 278 -11.53 -43.20 9.01
CA GLN A 278 -12.92 -43.46 8.52
C GLN A 278 -13.82 -42.17 8.53
N PRO A 279 -14.92 -42.07 7.73
CA PRO A 279 -15.13 -40.98 6.76
C PRO A 279 -16.51 -40.25 6.85
N VAL A 280 -16.88 -39.52 5.77
CA VAL A 280 -18.21 -38.96 5.38
C VAL A 280 -18.43 -37.49 5.84
N SER A 281 -18.93 -36.51 5.08
CA SER A 281 -19.82 -36.48 3.92
C SER A 281 -19.57 -35.26 3.01
N THR A 282 -19.71 -35.46 1.71
CA THR A 282 -19.89 -34.44 0.66
C THR A 282 -21.36 -34.02 0.58
N ALA A 283 -21.65 -32.71 0.73
CA ALA A 283 -22.80 -32.03 0.13
C ALA A 283 -22.58 -30.51 0.22
N ASP A 284 -23.06 -29.80 -0.81
CA ASP A 284 -23.12 -28.34 -0.97
C ASP A 284 -21.84 -27.64 -1.48
N ARG A 285 -21.44 -28.05 -2.68
CA ARG A 285 -20.91 -27.15 -3.71
C ARG A 285 -22.10 -26.47 -4.39
N LEU A 286 -22.04 -25.14 -4.56
CA LEU A 286 -22.44 -24.39 -5.78
C LEU A 286 -22.48 -22.87 -5.49
N VAL A 287 -21.32 -22.21 -5.34
CA VAL A 287 -21.09 -20.78 -5.71
C VAL A 287 -19.58 -20.56 -5.91
N GLU A 288 -18.96 -21.13 -6.96
CA GLU A 288 -17.56 -20.84 -7.31
C GLU A 288 -17.44 -20.76 -8.83
N SER A 289 -17.17 -19.57 -9.37
CA SER A 289 -16.70 -19.43 -10.76
C SER A 289 -15.92 -18.15 -11.06
N ASN A 290 -15.53 -17.35 -10.04
CA ASN A 290 -14.65 -16.19 -10.22
C ASN A 290 -13.46 -16.14 -9.24
N SER A 291 -13.40 -17.04 -8.24
CA SER A 291 -12.27 -17.17 -7.31
C SER A 291 -11.08 -17.90 -7.91
N ASP A 292 -11.32 -18.80 -8.86
CA ASP A 292 -10.36 -19.85 -9.18
C ASP A 292 -9.18 -19.30 -10.00
N ALA A 293 -9.41 -18.35 -10.92
CA ALA A 293 -8.36 -17.76 -11.72
C ALA A 293 -7.39 -16.86 -10.91
N GLU A 294 -7.91 -16.06 -9.98
CA GLU A 294 -7.07 -15.23 -9.10
C GLU A 294 -6.35 -16.10 -8.06
N HIS A 295 -6.97 -17.20 -7.64
CA HIS A 295 -6.33 -18.20 -6.79
C HIS A 295 -5.19 -18.91 -7.52
N ASP A 296 -5.40 -19.30 -8.77
CA ASP A 296 -4.40 -19.98 -9.60
C ASP A 296 -3.16 -19.10 -9.85
N ASP A 297 -3.34 -17.79 -10.09
CA ASP A 297 -2.22 -16.85 -10.24
C ASP A 297 -1.39 -16.69 -8.95
N ILE A 298 -2.05 -16.70 -7.78
CA ILE A 298 -1.39 -16.62 -6.47
C ILE A 298 -0.60 -17.90 -6.21
N LEU A 299 -1.22 -19.06 -6.45
CA LEU A 299 -0.57 -20.36 -6.28
C LEU A 299 0.62 -20.49 -7.25
N ALA A 300 0.46 -20.03 -8.49
CA ALA A 300 1.52 -19.99 -9.50
C ALA A 300 2.74 -19.18 -9.03
N ALA A 301 2.51 -18.02 -8.42
CA ALA A 301 3.58 -17.18 -7.88
C ALA A 301 4.30 -17.82 -6.68
N MET A 302 3.60 -18.65 -5.90
CA MET A 302 4.14 -19.29 -4.69
C MET A 302 4.88 -20.61 -4.96
N TYR A 303 4.57 -21.32 -6.06
CA TYR A 303 5.20 -22.60 -6.40
C TYR A 303 6.74 -22.59 -6.33
N PRO A 304 7.44 -21.56 -6.83
CA PRO A 304 8.90 -21.53 -6.75
C PRO A 304 9.44 -21.58 -5.32
N TYR A 305 8.68 -21.09 -4.33
CA TYR A 305 9.14 -20.94 -2.94
C TYR A 305 8.80 -22.15 -2.06
N ILE A 306 7.60 -22.71 -2.22
CA ILE A 306 7.09 -23.77 -1.34
C ILE A 306 7.15 -25.15 -2.02
N GLY A 307 7.03 -25.22 -3.34
CA GLY A 307 6.88 -26.47 -4.09
C GLY A 307 5.44 -26.99 -4.07
N GLU A 308 5.01 -27.61 -5.17
CA GLU A 308 3.61 -27.98 -5.44
C GLU A 308 2.99 -28.92 -4.39
N GLN A 309 3.73 -29.96 -4.00
CA GLN A 309 3.25 -30.94 -3.00
C GLN A 309 3.12 -30.34 -1.59
N GLN A 310 3.99 -29.41 -1.24
CA GLN A 310 3.98 -28.77 0.08
C GLN A 310 2.92 -27.67 0.15
N LEU A 311 2.63 -26.98 -0.96
CA LEU A 311 1.58 -25.98 -1.07
C LEU A 311 0.20 -26.59 -0.78
N LEU A 312 -0.09 -27.77 -1.34
CA LEU A 312 -1.34 -28.51 -1.05
C LEU A 312 -1.45 -28.89 0.42
N ALA A 313 -0.36 -29.32 1.06
CA ALA A 313 -0.33 -29.68 2.47
C ALA A 313 -0.51 -28.46 3.40
N GLU A 314 0.06 -27.32 3.02
CA GLU A 314 -0.08 -26.04 3.74
C GLU A 314 -1.50 -25.47 3.61
N HIS A 315 -2.17 -25.67 2.46
CA HIS A 315 -3.57 -25.30 2.23
C HIS A 315 -4.59 -26.20 2.97
N THR A 316 -4.27 -27.48 3.21
CA THR A 316 -5.19 -28.44 3.85
C THR A 316 -5.15 -28.44 5.39
N SER A 317 -4.66 -27.37 6.03
CA SER A 317 -4.64 -27.13 7.49
C SER A 317 -3.70 -28.00 8.34
N LEU A 318 -2.86 -28.86 7.72
CA LEU A 318 -1.95 -29.77 8.43
C LEU A 318 -0.64 -29.12 8.93
N CYS A 319 -0.44 -27.82 8.67
CA CYS A 319 0.78 -27.09 9.03
C CYS A 319 0.66 -26.26 10.31
N SER A 320 1.82 -25.91 10.89
CA SER A 320 1.89 -25.06 12.09
C SER A 320 1.31 -23.67 11.82
N ARG A 321 0.80 -22.96 12.85
CA ARG A 321 0.28 -21.59 12.68
C ARG A 321 1.34 -20.61 12.18
N SER A 322 2.60 -20.81 12.56
CA SER A 322 3.74 -20.02 12.09
C SER A 322 3.98 -20.22 10.59
N ASP A 323 3.73 -21.42 10.09
CA ASP A 323 3.86 -21.76 8.68
C ASP A 323 2.76 -21.05 7.89
N GLN A 324 1.51 -21.14 8.35
CA GLN A 324 0.36 -20.44 7.76
C GLN A 324 0.59 -18.92 7.68
N ASP A 325 1.09 -18.31 8.76
CA ASP A 325 1.40 -16.88 8.77
C ASP A 325 2.46 -16.52 7.71
N THR A 326 3.50 -17.34 7.57
CA THR A 326 4.57 -17.12 6.58
C THR A 326 4.07 -17.27 5.14
N VAL A 327 3.20 -18.25 4.90
CA VAL A 327 2.53 -18.47 3.61
C VAL A 327 1.61 -17.30 3.26
N HIS A 328 0.84 -16.79 4.23
CA HIS A 328 0.01 -15.60 4.05
C HIS A 328 0.84 -14.35 3.70
N LEU A 329 1.98 -14.16 4.37
CA LEU A 329 2.91 -13.08 4.01
C LEU A 329 3.39 -13.27 2.57
N LEU A 330 3.89 -14.46 2.22
CA LEU A 330 4.39 -14.79 0.89
C LEU A 330 3.35 -14.49 -0.20
N ALA A 331 2.13 -15.00 -0.05
CA ALA A 331 1.03 -14.77 -0.97
C ALA A 331 0.77 -13.27 -1.15
N ALA A 332 0.68 -12.51 -0.04
CA ALA A 332 0.36 -11.10 -0.10
C ALA A 332 1.44 -10.29 -0.83
N VAL A 333 2.72 -10.49 -0.48
CA VAL A 333 3.83 -9.68 -1.00
C VAL A 333 4.20 -10.02 -2.45
N LEU A 334 4.05 -11.27 -2.88
CA LEU A 334 4.32 -11.67 -4.25
C LEU A 334 3.31 -11.08 -5.24
N VAL A 335 2.06 -10.91 -4.81
CA VAL A 335 0.98 -10.31 -5.60
C VAL A 335 1.00 -8.77 -5.53
N GLY A 336 1.83 -8.20 -4.64
CA GLY A 336 1.87 -6.76 -4.40
C GLY A 336 0.64 -6.24 -3.64
N SER A 337 -0.01 -7.10 -2.87
CA SER A 337 -1.15 -6.76 -2.02
C SER A 337 -0.71 -6.51 -0.57
N LEU A 338 -1.53 -5.78 0.20
CA LEU A 338 -1.29 -5.61 1.64
C LEU A 338 -1.88 -6.79 2.41
N LEU A 339 -1.19 -7.18 3.49
CA LEU A 339 -1.75 -8.13 4.45
C LEU A 339 -3.04 -7.58 5.05
N ARG A 340 -4.06 -8.43 5.16
CA ARG A 340 -5.32 -8.07 5.83
C ARG A 340 -5.03 -7.81 7.31
N VAL A 341 -5.52 -6.68 7.85
CA VAL A 341 -5.34 -6.31 9.26
C VAL A 341 -5.86 -7.39 10.22
N SER A 342 -6.91 -8.12 9.83
CA SER A 342 -7.46 -9.24 10.61
C SER A 342 -6.59 -10.49 10.62
N SER A 343 -5.58 -10.59 9.76
CA SER A 343 -4.66 -11.74 9.69
C SER A 343 -3.63 -11.67 10.81
N ASP A 344 -3.33 -12.81 11.43
CA ASP A 344 -2.22 -12.89 12.39
C ASP A 344 -0.87 -12.59 11.74
N ALA A 345 -0.68 -12.92 10.47
CA ALA A 345 0.52 -12.57 9.72
C ALA A 345 0.82 -11.06 9.78
N TRP A 346 -0.21 -10.20 9.73
CA TRP A 346 -0.05 -8.74 9.82
C TRP A 346 0.55 -8.32 11.17
N PHE A 347 0.12 -8.97 12.25
CA PHE A 347 0.70 -8.77 13.58
C PHE A 347 2.09 -9.40 13.68
N THR A 348 2.23 -10.66 13.29
CA THR A 348 3.42 -11.48 13.42
C THR A 348 4.64 -10.85 12.75
N PHE A 349 4.47 -10.34 11.52
CA PHE A 349 5.53 -9.70 10.72
C PHE A 349 5.65 -8.19 10.97
N GLY A 350 5.02 -7.65 12.01
CA GLY A 350 5.29 -6.31 12.51
C GLY A 350 4.66 -5.16 11.72
N PHE A 351 3.72 -5.43 10.82
CA PHE A 351 2.93 -4.36 10.17
C PHE A 351 2.17 -3.52 11.20
N VAL A 352 1.81 -4.12 12.34
CA VAL A 352 1.22 -3.41 13.48
C VAL A 352 2.10 -2.30 14.09
N ALA A 353 3.42 -2.35 13.87
CA ALA A 353 4.35 -1.35 14.36
C ALA A 353 4.43 -0.10 13.45
N THR A 354 3.79 -0.15 12.28
CA THR A 354 3.70 0.97 11.33
C THR A 354 2.59 1.94 11.73
N ARG A 355 2.74 3.21 11.36
CA ARG A 355 1.79 4.29 11.68
C ARG A 355 0.67 4.37 10.66
N GLU A 356 1.02 4.37 9.39
CA GLU A 356 0.13 4.65 8.27
C GLU A 356 0.22 3.58 7.19
N GLN A 357 -0.79 3.53 6.32
CA GLN A 357 -0.86 2.55 5.24
C GLN A 357 0.32 2.65 4.26
N GLU A 358 0.90 3.84 4.05
CA GLU A 358 2.10 3.98 3.22
C GLU A 358 3.31 3.29 3.86
N GLU A 359 3.48 3.38 5.19
CA GLU A 359 4.52 2.62 5.89
C GLU A 359 4.27 1.10 5.77
N GLU A 360 3.01 0.65 5.86
CA GLU A 360 2.63 -0.75 5.63
C GLU A 360 3.04 -1.23 4.22
N ARG A 361 2.83 -0.39 3.19
CA ARG A 361 3.27 -0.68 1.81
C ARG A 361 4.78 -0.77 1.69
N HIS A 362 5.52 0.14 2.31
CA HIS A 362 6.97 0.10 2.28
C HIS A 362 7.50 -1.17 2.97
N LEU A 363 6.93 -1.56 4.12
CA LEU A 363 7.31 -2.79 4.80
C LEU A 363 6.98 -4.04 3.97
N GLY A 364 5.80 -4.08 3.34
CA GLY A 364 5.42 -5.15 2.41
C GLY A 364 6.36 -5.23 1.21
N GLY A 365 6.75 -4.09 0.66
CA GLY A 365 7.75 -4.00 -0.42
C GLY A 365 9.12 -4.52 0.01
N LEU A 366 9.52 -4.27 1.25
CA LEU A 366 10.79 -4.75 1.80
C LEU A 366 10.81 -6.27 1.96
N TYR A 367 9.72 -6.87 2.49
CA TYR A 367 9.56 -8.33 2.48
C TYR A 367 9.54 -8.91 1.05
N ALA A 368 8.85 -8.25 0.11
CA ALA A 368 8.81 -8.68 -1.29
C ALA A 368 10.21 -8.66 -1.94
N ALA A 369 11.01 -7.63 -1.65
CA ALA A 369 12.36 -7.48 -2.19
C ALA A 369 13.26 -8.62 -1.69
N ILE A 370 13.26 -8.91 -0.39
CA ILE A 370 14.02 -10.04 0.18
C ILE A 370 13.69 -11.36 -0.51
N LEU A 371 12.42 -11.62 -0.77
CA LEU A 371 11.97 -12.85 -1.41
C LEU A 371 12.38 -12.90 -2.89
N ARG A 372 12.21 -11.80 -3.62
CA ARG A 372 12.45 -11.74 -5.08
C ARG A 372 13.93 -11.61 -5.47
N GLU A 373 14.76 -11.02 -4.62
CA GLU A 373 16.20 -10.84 -4.86
C GLU A 373 17.02 -12.09 -4.53
N ALA A 374 16.43 -13.06 -3.83
CA ALA A 374 17.09 -14.31 -3.54
C ALA A 374 17.31 -15.15 -4.81
N GLN A 375 18.54 -15.64 -4.99
CA GLN A 375 18.88 -16.53 -6.10
C GLN A 375 18.11 -17.86 -6.03
N GLU A 376 17.83 -18.35 -4.81
CA GLU A 376 17.10 -19.59 -4.57
C GLU A 376 15.81 -19.32 -3.78
N PRO A 377 14.63 -19.29 -4.44
CA PRO A 377 13.35 -18.99 -3.80
C PRO A 377 13.01 -19.89 -2.60
N GLN A 378 13.26 -21.20 -2.71
CA GLN A 378 13.01 -22.15 -1.61
C GLN A 378 13.96 -21.95 -0.44
N ALA A 379 15.19 -21.50 -0.68
CA ALA A 379 16.16 -21.24 0.38
C ALA A 379 15.73 -20.02 1.19
N ILE A 380 15.38 -18.90 0.52
CA ILE A 380 14.96 -17.69 1.22
C ILE A 380 13.63 -17.88 1.97
N PHE A 381 12.71 -18.68 1.44
CA PHE A 381 11.47 -18.98 2.14
C PHE A 381 11.73 -19.76 3.43
N ARG A 382 12.65 -20.74 3.39
CA ARG A 382 13.08 -21.48 4.59
C ARG A 382 13.80 -20.58 5.59
N GLU A 383 14.65 -19.66 5.12
CA GLU A 383 15.31 -18.66 5.98
C GLU A 383 14.29 -17.73 6.64
N LEU A 384 13.28 -17.26 5.90
CA LEU A 384 12.21 -16.41 6.43
C LEU A 384 11.38 -17.12 7.48
N LYS A 385 10.96 -18.36 7.19
CA LYS A 385 10.24 -19.24 8.13
C LYS A 385 11.05 -19.47 9.40
N TYR A 386 12.34 -19.82 9.25
CA TYR A 386 13.25 -20.01 10.37
C TYR A 386 13.41 -18.72 11.20
N ALA A 387 13.59 -17.59 10.54
CA ALA A 387 13.76 -16.31 11.20
C ALA A 387 12.51 -15.88 11.98
N HIS A 388 11.32 -16.16 11.44
CA HIS A 388 10.05 -15.94 12.13
C HIS A 388 9.94 -16.84 13.37
N GLN A 389 10.21 -18.14 13.24
CA GLN A 389 10.07 -19.10 14.33
C GLN A 389 11.03 -18.86 15.50
N ASN A 390 12.20 -18.25 15.23
CA ASN A 390 13.26 -18.03 16.21
C ASN A 390 13.41 -16.55 16.62
N ASP A 391 12.43 -15.69 16.33
CA ASP A 391 12.48 -14.24 16.64
C ASP A 391 13.74 -13.52 16.08
N THR A 392 14.27 -13.99 14.94
CA THR A 392 15.50 -13.48 14.29
C THR A 392 15.22 -12.75 12.97
N LEU A 393 13.98 -12.31 12.74
CA LEU A 393 13.60 -11.52 11.55
C LEU A 393 14.47 -10.27 11.35
N THR A 394 14.90 -9.61 12.43
CA THR A 394 15.81 -8.45 12.34
C THR A 394 17.19 -8.83 11.81
N SER A 395 17.71 -10.00 12.20
CA SER A 395 18.97 -10.54 11.68
C SER A 395 18.84 -10.93 10.20
N LEU A 396 17.68 -11.41 9.77
CA LEU A 396 17.40 -11.68 8.35
C LEU A 396 17.42 -10.38 7.53
N PHE A 397 16.82 -9.29 8.03
CA PHE A 397 16.93 -7.99 7.36
C PHE A 397 18.38 -7.55 7.22
N ASP A 398 19.18 -7.69 8.27
CA ASP A 398 20.59 -7.31 8.25
C ASP A 398 21.42 -8.16 7.29
N SER A 399 21.21 -9.48 7.27
CA SER A 399 21.95 -10.41 6.39
C SER A 399 21.65 -10.19 4.91
N LYS A 400 20.46 -9.68 4.59
CA LYS A 400 20.04 -9.32 3.22
C LYS A 400 20.29 -7.84 2.88
N ALA A 401 21.15 -7.15 3.65
CA ALA A 401 21.52 -5.75 3.44
C ALA A 401 20.36 -4.72 3.59
N TYR A 402 19.27 -5.10 4.26
CA TYR A 402 18.11 -4.24 4.51
C TYR A 402 18.15 -3.50 5.85
N GLY A 403 19.31 -3.40 6.52
CA GLY A 403 19.44 -2.80 7.86
C GLY A 403 18.95 -1.35 8.01
N HIS A 404 18.77 -0.63 6.89
CA HIS A 404 18.18 0.71 6.84
C HIS A 404 16.69 0.75 7.25
N PHE A 405 16.02 -0.40 7.36
CA PHE A 405 14.64 -0.51 7.84
C PHE A 405 14.45 0.16 9.22
N ARG A 406 15.51 0.25 10.05
CA ARG A 406 15.47 0.90 11.36
C ARG A 406 15.18 2.41 11.28
N GLN A 407 15.63 3.05 10.21
CA GLN A 407 15.38 4.48 9.98
C GLN A 407 13.96 4.69 9.43
N GLN A 408 13.50 3.78 8.56
CA GLN A 408 12.17 3.83 7.96
C GLN A 408 11.06 3.46 8.96
N PHE A 409 11.32 2.51 9.86
CA PHE A 409 10.36 1.98 10.84
C PHE A 409 10.96 1.95 12.24
N PRO A 410 11.04 3.10 12.95
CA PRO A 410 11.74 3.19 14.25
C PRO A 410 11.23 2.25 15.34
N ARG A 411 9.98 1.79 15.24
CA ARG A 411 9.34 0.90 16.22
C ARG A 411 9.49 -0.59 15.87
N LEU A 412 9.81 -0.91 14.61
CA LEU A 412 9.75 -2.27 14.08
C LEU A 412 10.82 -3.17 14.68
N GLU A 413 12.06 -2.70 14.81
CA GLU A 413 13.15 -3.52 15.36
C GLU A 413 12.82 -4.00 16.78
N LYS A 414 12.35 -3.08 17.63
CA LYS A 414 11.98 -3.41 19.01
C LYS A 414 10.83 -4.41 19.04
N PHE A 415 9.83 -4.24 18.17
CA PHE A 415 8.71 -5.18 18.07
C PHE A 415 9.18 -6.58 17.67
N LEU A 416 9.99 -6.69 16.60
CA LEU A 416 10.43 -7.97 16.07
C LEU A 416 11.45 -8.69 16.97
N LYS A 417 12.29 -7.95 17.70
CA LYS A 417 13.21 -8.54 18.71
C LYS A 417 12.51 -9.00 19.98
N THR A 418 11.28 -8.54 20.22
CA THR A 418 10.53 -8.94 21.41
C THR A 418 9.81 -10.27 21.11
N PRO A 419 10.09 -11.35 21.87
CA PRO A 419 9.40 -12.62 21.69
C PRO A 419 7.89 -12.46 21.83
N SER A 420 7.11 -13.21 21.06
CA SER A 420 5.65 -13.05 20.98
C SER A 420 4.95 -12.98 22.35
N VAL A 421 5.35 -13.84 23.30
CA VAL A 421 4.78 -13.90 24.66
C VAL A 421 5.11 -12.69 25.55
N ALA A 422 6.12 -11.91 25.18
CA ALA A 422 6.57 -10.72 25.89
C ALA A 422 6.15 -9.43 25.17
N ARG A 423 5.48 -9.51 24.01
CA ARG A 423 5.00 -8.35 23.27
C ARG A 423 3.87 -7.67 24.04
N SER A 424 3.85 -6.34 23.96
CA SER A 424 2.78 -5.54 24.55
C SER A 424 1.44 -5.87 23.89
N THR A 425 0.39 -6.08 24.69
CA THR A 425 -0.97 -6.29 24.18
C THR A 425 -1.57 -5.05 23.52
N VAL A 426 -0.95 -3.88 23.67
CA VAL A 426 -1.34 -2.68 22.91
C VAL A 426 -1.23 -2.90 21.40
N TRP A 427 -0.27 -3.71 20.95
CA TRP A 427 -0.18 -4.05 19.53
C TRP A 427 -1.41 -4.83 19.05
N ARG A 428 -1.93 -5.76 19.87
CA ARG A 428 -3.20 -6.45 19.57
C ARG A 428 -4.38 -5.49 19.58
N LEU A 429 -4.39 -4.52 20.50
CA LEU A 429 -5.41 -3.48 20.51
C LEU A 429 -5.37 -2.61 19.23
N ILE A 430 -4.18 -2.21 18.77
CA ILE A 430 -4.01 -1.46 17.51
C ILE A 430 -4.61 -2.26 16.33
N GLN A 431 -4.26 -3.54 16.23
CA GLN A 431 -4.83 -4.44 15.23
C GLN A 431 -6.35 -4.47 15.30
N TYR A 432 -6.92 -4.62 16.50
CA TYR A 432 -8.36 -4.66 16.72
C TYR A 432 -9.06 -3.35 16.34
N THR A 433 -8.49 -2.20 16.71
CA THR A 433 -9.05 -0.88 16.36
C THR A 433 -9.02 -0.60 14.86
N LYS A 434 -7.98 -1.05 14.15
CA LYS A 434 -7.86 -0.90 12.69
C LYS A 434 -8.72 -1.89 11.90
N CYS A 435 -9.20 -2.97 12.51
CA CYS A 435 -10.05 -3.95 11.84
C CYS A 435 -11.47 -3.40 11.64
N GLU A 436 -11.89 -3.17 10.38
CA GLU A 436 -13.23 -2.66 10.07
C GLU A 436 -14.32 -3.71 10.25
N VAL A 437 -13.98 -4.99 10.08
CA VAL A 437 -14.92 -6.10 10.28
C VAL A 437 -15.21 -6.23 11.77
N TYR A 438 -16.50 -6.30 12.13
CA TYR A 438 -16.89 -6.62 13.50
C TYR A 438 -16.32 -7.99 13.85
N THR A 439 -15.29 -7.96 14.67
CA THR A 439 -14.63 -9.15 15.20
C THR A 439 -14.78 -9.10 16.71
N GLU A 440 -14.91 -10.28 17.30
CA GLU A 440 -14.87 -10.38 18.73
C GLU A 440 -13.46 -10.02 19.23
N PRO A 441 -13.32 -9.21 20.30
CA PRO A 441 -12.00 -8.93 20.87
C PRO A 441 -11.29 -10.24 21.25
N SER A 442 -9.98 -10.31 21.04
CA SER A 442 -9.23 -11.48 21.47
C SER A 442 -9.19 -11.57 23.01
N PRO A 443 -8.99 -12.76 23.60
CA PRO A 443 -8.99 -12.93 25.06
C PRO A 443 -8.00 -12.01 25.78
N VAL A 444 -6.83 -11.74 25.19
CA VAL A 444 -5.85 -10.80 25.76
C VAL A 444 -6.36 -9.36 25.80
N ILE A 445 -7.14 -8.94 24.80
CA ILE A 445 -7.76 -7.61 24.75
C ILE A 445 -8.89 -7.50 25.78
N LYS A 446 -9.68 -8.56 25.95
CA LYS A 446 -10.74 -8.62 26.99
C LYS A 446 -10.16 -8.45 28.39
N ARG A 447 -9.06 -9.15 28.68
CA ARG A 447 -8.31 -9.07 29.95
C ARG A 447 -7.73 -7.68 30.19
N ASP A 448 -7.06 -7.12 29.18
CA ASP A 448 -6.16 -5.99 29.38
C ASP A 448 -6.80 -4.62 29.18
N PHE A 449 -7.85 -4.53 28.37
CA PHE A 449 -8.42 -3.25 27.93
C PHE A 449 -9.91 -3.08 28.25
N GLY A 450 -10.46 -3.95 29.11
CA GLY A 450 -11.78 -3.72 29.70
C GLY A 450 -12.98 -4.12 28.85
N PHE A 451 -12.76 -4.76 27.70
CA PHE A 451 -13.85 -5.28 26.88
C PHE A 451 -14.69 -6.35 27.60
N GLN A 452 -14.15 -7.00 28.63
CA GLN A 452 -14.93 -7.90 29.49
C GLN A 452 -16.06 -7.20 30.26
N PHE A 453 -15.98 -5.88 30.46
CA PHE A 453 -17.00 -5.10 31.18
C PHE A 453 -18.11 -4.58 30.25
N CYS A 454 -17.98 -4.78 28.94
CA CYS A 454 -19.02 -4.43 27.97
C CYS A 454 -20.25 -5.34 28.16
N ARG A 455 -21.43 -4.74 28.31
CA ARG A 455 -22.68 -5.48 28.51
C ARG A 455 -23.45 -5.73 27.21
N ASN A 456 -23.15 -4.95 26.18
CA ASN A 456 -23.79 -5.02 24.88
C ASN A 456 -22.81 -4.60 23.77
N HIS A 457 -23.20 -4.81 22.51
CA HIS A 457 -22.39 -4.44 21.34
C HIS A 457 -22.09 -2.94 21.25
N GLN A 458 -22.97 -2.07 21.77
CA GLN A 458 -22.76 -0.63 21.77
C GLN A 458 -21.59 -0.26 22.69
N ASP A 459 -21.47 -0.88 23.86
CA ASP A 459 -20.32 -0.68 24.76
C ASP A 459 -19.01 -1.08 24.09
N VAL A 460 -19.01 -2.18 23.32
CA VAL A 460 -17.83 -2.65 22.56
C VAL A 460 -17.41 -1.61 21.54
N THR A 461 -18.37 -1.09 20.75
CA THR A 461 -18.11 -0.03 19.77
C THR A 461 -17.60 1.24 20.44
N LEU A 462 -18.25 1.70 21.52
CA LEU A 462 -17.85 2.90 22.25
C LEU A 462 -16.44 2.78 22.85
N LEU A 463 -16.08 1.61 23.37
CA LEU A 463 -14.76 1.37 23.92
C LEU A 463 -13.70 1.26 22.82
N LYS A 464 -14.02 0.61 21.69
CA LYS A 464 -13.17 0.56 20.50
C LYS A 464 -12.90 1.95 19.93
N ASP A 465 -13.93 2.80 19.84
CA ASP A 465 -13.80 4.19 19.38
C ASP A 465 -12.94 5.02 20.33
N ALA A 466 -13.10 4.82 21.64
CA ALA A 466 -12.27 5.49 22.63
C ALA A 466 -10.79 5.09 22.52
N TYR A 467 -10.48 3.81 22.34
CA TYR A 467 -9.10 3.38 22.12
C TYR A 467 -8.54 3.84 20.77
N THR A 468 -9.37 3.91 19.73
CA THR A 468 -9.00 4.50 18.43
C THR A 468 -8.59 5.97 18.62
N HIS A 469 -9.36 6.73 19.39
CA HIS A 469 -9.04 8.12 19.73
C HIS A 469 -7.74 8.25 20.56
N ILE A 470 -7.55 7.38 21.56
CA ILE A 470 -6.33 7.38 22.38
C ILE A 470 -5.10 7.09 21.51
N LEU A 471 -5.15 6.04 20.68
CA LEU A 471 -4.04 5.60 19.84
C LEU A 471 -3.69 6.60 18.73
N ALA A 472 -4.63 7.45 18.32
CA ALA A 472 -4.37 8.53 17.37
C ALA A 472 -3.51 9.65 17.97
N ASN A 473 -3.57 9.85 19.30
CA ASN A 473 -2.99 11.03 19.96
C ASN A 473 -1.85 10.70 20.95
N THR A 474 -1.56 9.42 21.20
CA THR A 474 -0.62 8.99 22.24
C THR A 474 0.35 7.92 21.74
N ASP A 475 1.50 7.77 22.41
CA ASP A 475 2.41 6.67 22.09
C ASP A 475 1.86 5.34 22.63
N PRO A 476 1.87 4.25 21.85
CA PRO A 476 1.45 2.92 22.29
C PRO A 476 2.09 2.46 23.61
N ARG A 477 3.32 2.89 23.88
CA ARG A 477 4.04 2.55 25.12
C ARG A 477 3.37 3.17 26.35
N ASP A 478 2.83 4.37 26.24
CA ASP A 478 2.19 5.05 27.37
C ASP A 478 0.86 4.37 27.72
N LEU A 479 0.09 3.98 26.70
CA LEU A 479 -1.11 3.18 26.90
C LEU A 479 -0.80 1.79 27.50
N HIS A 480 0.31 1.17 27.10
CA HIS A 480 0.76 -0.09 27.71
C HIS A 480 1.08 0.08 29.19
N ASN A 481 1.78 1.14 29.57
CA ASN A 481 2.06 1.45 30.97
C ASN A 481 0.76 1.70 31.75
N ALA A 482 -0.19 2.43 31.18
CA ALA A 482 -1.49 2.65 31.81
C ALA A 482 -2.24 1.34 32.04
N CYS A 483 -2.23 0.43 31.05
CA CYS A 483 -2.78 -0.92 31.19
C CYS A 483 -2.09 -1.70 32.30
N HIS A 484 -0.76 -1.81 32.26
CA HIS A 484 0.03 -2.60 33.20
C HIS A 484 -0.11 -2.15 34.66
N PHE A 485 -0.35 -0.85 34.89
CA PHE A 485 -0.53 -0.28 36.23
C PHE A 485 -2.00 -0.03 36.63
N GLY A 486 -2.98 -0.55 35.88
CA GLY A 486 -4.40 -0.39 36.21
C GLY A 486 -4.92 1.05 36.15
N ARG A 487 -4.30 1.91 35.33
CA ARG A 487 -4.60 3.35 35.21
C ARG A 487 -5.29 3.72 33.89
N LEU A 488 -6.00 2.77 33.26
CA LEU A 488 -6.66 3.00 31.97
C LEU A 488 -7.72 4.11 32.03
N ALA A 489 -8.52 4.16 33.10
CA ALA A 489 -9.53 5.19 33.28
C ALA A 489 -8.92 6.59 33.37
N ASP A 490 -7.86 6.77 34.16
CA ASP A 490 -7.15 8.05 34.26
C ASP A 490 -6.47 8.43 32.94
N PHE A 491 -5.85 7.47 32.27
CA PHE A 491 -5.20 7.69 30.99
C PHE A 491 -6.19 8.11 29.90
N ALA A 492 -7.37 7.48 29.86
CA ALA A 492 -8.44 7.85 28.94
C ALA A 492 -8.97 9.27 29.20
N ARG A 493 -9.06 9.68 30.47
CA ARG A 493 -9.43 11.05 30.87
C ARG A 493 -8.39 12.05 30.40
N MET A 494 -7.10 11.78 30.64
CA MET A 494 -5.99 12.65 30.22
C MET A 494 -5.87 12.74 28.69
N SER A 495 -6.24 11.68 27.97
CA SER A 495 -6.21 11.64 26.50
C SER A 495 -7.41 12.32 25.84
N GLY A 496 -8.31 12.95 26.60
CA GLY A 496 -9.44 13.70 26.07
C GLY A 496 -10.53 12.84 25.42
N VAL A 497 -10.75 11.61 25.89
CA VAL A 497 -11.81 10.74 25.34
C VAL A 497 -13.20 11.40 25.53
N PRO A 498 -13.99 11.58 24.45
CA PRO A 498 -15.35 12.12 24.55
C PRO A 498 -16.26 11.26 25.42
N ASP A 499 -17.08 11.92 26.25
CA ASP A 499 -18.00 11.29 27.20
C ASP A 499 -17.34 10.32 28.19
N HIS A 500 -16.07 10.57 28.56
CA HIS A 500 -15.30 9.73 29.48
C HIS A 500 -16.08 9.34 30.75
N ALA A 501 -16.78 10.29 31.37
CA ALA A 501 -17.55 10.04 32.59
C ALA A 501 -18.59 8.91 32.46
N LYS A 502 -19.24 8.79 31.29
CA LYS A 502 -20.21 7.70 31.02
C LYS A 502 -19.52 6.36 30.77
N LYS A 503 -18.29 6.40 30.28
CA LYS A 503 -17.47 5.25 29.87
C LYS A 503 -16.48 4.79 30.95
N GLN A 504 -16.36 5.50 32.07
CA GLN A 504 -15.33 5.26 33.09
C GLN A 504 -15.31 3.81 33.59
N HIS A 505 -16.50 3.21 33.77
CA HIS A 505 -16.64 1.83 34.23
C HIS A 505 -16.12 0.78 33.22
N LEU A 506 -15.96 1.13 31.94
CA LEU A 506 -15.44 0.24 30.90
C LEU A 506 -13.90 0.17 30.90
N PHE A 507 -13.21 1.18 31.46
CA PHE A 507 -11.75 1.25 31.49
C PHE A 507 -11.12 0.50 32.68
N GLY A 508 -11.64 -0.68 32.99
CA GLY A 508 -11.04 -1.60 33.97
C GLY A 508 -10.17 -2.66 33.30
N ASN A 509 -9.39 -3.40 34.09
CA ASN A 509 -8.72 -4.64 33.67
C ASN A 509 -8.48 -5.52 34.90
N ASP A 510 -7.83 -6.67 34.72
CA ASP A 510 -7.59 -7.65 35.79
C ASP A 510 -6.46 -7.26 36.78
N TYR A 511 -6.05 -5.98 36.82
CA TYR A 511 -4.96 -5.52 37.68
C TYR A 511 -5.29 -5.86 39.15
N PRO A 512 -4.33 -6.42 39.95
CA PRO A 512 -2.88 -6.45 39.74
C PRO A 512 -2.29 -7.76 39.14
N SER A 513 -3.02 -8.48 38.29
CA SER A 513 -2.49 -9.72 37.69
C SER A 513 -1.12 -9.51 36.99
N PRO A 514 -0.11 -10.37 37.24
CA PRO A 514 1.24 -10.20 36.71
C PRO A 514 1.35 -10.44 35.20
N PHE A 515 0.28 -10.95 34.57
CA PHE A 515 0.27 -11.30 33.14
C PHE A 515 -0.28 -10.17 32.25
N ILE A 516 -0.79 -9.09 32.85
CA ILE A 516 -1.43 -7.97 32.14
C ILE A 516 -0.43 -7.17 31.34
N GLY A 517 -0.87 -6.76 30.16
CA GLY A 517 -0.09 -5.95 29.24
C GLY A 517 0.79 -6.77 28.31
N PHE A 518 0.83 -8.10 28.45
CA PHE A 518 1.69 -8.99 27.66
C PHE A 518 0.88 -10.05 26.91
N ASP A 519 1.22 -10.28 25.63
CA ASP A 519 0.52 -11.20 24.71
C ASP A 519 0.88 -12.66 25.00
N ASN A 520 0.59 -13.10 26.23
CA ASN A 520 0.79 -14.46 26.70
C ASN A 520 -0.56 -15.14 26.96
N ARG A 521 -0.52 -16.48 27.04
CA ARG A 521 -1.72 -17.29 27.31
C ARG A 521 -2.11 -17.41 28.79
N LYS A 522 -1.37 -16.76 29.70
CA LYS A 522 -1.56 -16.92 31.15
C LYS A 522 -2.68 -16.00 31.64
N GLY A 523 -3.53 -16.51 32.52
CA GLY A 523 -4.64 -15.73 33.09
C GLY A 523 -5.75 -15.42 32.07
N LEU A 524 -5.91 -16.26 31.03
CA LEU A 524 -6.93 -16.09 29.98
C LEU A 524 -8.16 -16.98 30.17
N GLU A 525 -8.18 -17.82 31.21
CA GLU A 525 -9.19 -18.88 31.40
C GLU A 525 -10.62 -18.32 31.38
N ARG A 526 -10.82 -17.11 31.92
CA ARG A 526 -12.12 -16.42 31.97
C ARG A 526 -12.46 -15.63 30.70
N HIS A 527 -11.50 -15.45 29.80
CA HIS A 527 -11.58 -14.53 28.67
C HIS A 527 -11.78 -15.24 27.33
N TYR A 528 -11.73 -16.58 27.30
CA TYR A 528 -12.00 -17.37 26.10
C TYR A 528 -13.48 -17.41 25.72
N LEU A 529 -14.39 -17.15 26.67
CA LEU A 529 -15.83 -17.19 26.41
C LEU A 529 -16.28 -15.99 25.55
N PRO A 530 -17.29 -16.19 24.69
CA PRO A 530 -17.89 -15.10 23.94
C PRO A 530 -18.39 -13.98 24.86
N LEU A 531 -18.24 -12.71 24.46
CA LEU A 531 -18.75 -11.56 25.24
C LEU A 531 -20.26 -11.64 25.44
N PHE A 532 -20.98 -12.07 24.41
CA PHE A 532 -22.43 -12.21 24.41
C PHE A 532 -22.78 -13.65 24.08
N LYS A 533 -23.69 -14.24 24.86
CA LYS A 533 -24.24 -15.56 24.53
C LYS A 533 -24.99 -15.44 23.20
N SER A 534 -24.69 -16.30 22.24
CA SER A 534 -25.49 -16.38 21.03
C SER A 534 -26.90 -16.81 21.43
N SER A 535 -27.89 -15.96 21.18
CA SER A 535 -29.31 -16.34 21.27
C SER A 535 -29.57 -17.37 20.18
N LYS A 536 -29.26 -18.65 20.45
CA LYS A 536 -29.88 -19.74 19.72
C LYS A 536 -31.36 -19.70 20.09
N LYS A 537 -32.17 -19.02 19.27
CA LYS A 537 -33.59 -19.35 19.19
C LYS A 537 -33.64 -20.79 18.68
N VAL A 538 -34.00 -21.71 19.58
CA VAL A 538 -34.46 -23.06 19.25
C VAL A 538 -35.80 -22.92 18.54
#